data_AF-A0A259H4Q6-F1
#
_entry.id   AF-A0A259H4Q6-F1
#
_cell.length_a   1.000
_cell.length_b   1.000
_cell.length_c   1.000
_cell.angle_alpha   90.00
_cell.angle_beta   90.00
_cell.angle_gamma   90.00
#
_symmetry.space_group_name_H-M   'P 1'
#
loop_
_entity.id
_entity.type
_entity.pdbx_description
1 polymer ?
#
loop_
_entity_poly.entity_id
_entity_poly.type
_entity_poly.pdbx_seq_one_letter_code
_entity_poly.pdbx_strand_id
1 'polypeptide(L)' 'VALKHEITYRRPTFLDDAVIAHVILEKVQGARAFYETIIKRGEDVLAEVKSSWCCLDAETLRPARLARDLVEKFLPSSAA' A
#
# COMPACT_ATOMS: atom_id res chain seq x y z
N VAL A 1 -2.49 9.48 -5.44
CA VAL A 1 -3.94 9.18 -5.47
C VAL A 1 -4.20 7.69 -5.65
N ALA A 2 -5.31 7.16 -5.11
CA ALA A 2 -5.70 5.77 -5.29
C ALA A 2 -6.28 5.53 -6.69
N LEU A 3 -5.91 4.42 -7.34
CA LEU A 3 -6.44 4.01 -8.65
C LEU A 3 -7.38 2.81 -8.56
N LYS A 4 -7.03 1.82 -7.73
CA LYS A 4 -7.84 0.62 -7.49
C LYS A 4 -7.55 0.09 -6.10
N HIS A 5 -8.60 -0.33 -5.41
CA HIS A 5 -8.53 -1.18 -4.23
C HIS A 5 -9.35 -2.44 -4.47
N GLU A 6 -8.81 -3.58 -4.11
CA GLU A 6 -9.52 -4.85 -4.04
C GLU A 6 -9.40 -5.34 -2.60
N ILE A 7 -10.54 -5.49 -1.93
CA ILE A 7 -10.61 -5.78 -0.50
C ILE A 7 -11.36 -7.09 -0.31
N THR A 8 -10.70 -8.04 0.38
CA THR A 8 -11.32 -9.27 0.86
C THR A 8 -11.59 -9.13 2.35
N TYR A 9 -12.86 -9.05 2.72
CA TYR A 9 -13.28 -9.05 4.12
C TYR A 9 -13.42 -10.50 4.60
N ARG A 10 -12.69 -10.84 5.66
CA ARG A 10 -12.68 -12.20 6.23
C ARG A 10 -13.49 -12.30 7.52
N ARG A 11 -13.41 -11.28 8.37
CA ARG A 11 -14.05 -11.27 9.70
C ARG A 11 -14.52 -9.86 10.06
N PRO A 12 -15.61 -9.72 10.83
CA PRO A 12 -16.03 -8.43 11.35
C PRO A 12 -15.08 -7.91 12.44
N THR A 13 -15.09 -6.60 12.61
CA THR A 13 -14.45 -5.87 13.70
C THR A 13 -15.40 -4.76 14.13
N PHE A 14 -15.30 -4.30 15.38
CA PHE A 14 -16.27 -3.40 15.99
C PHE A 14 -15.59 -2.17 16.58
N LEU A 15 -16.41 -1.21 17.01
CA LEU A 15 -15.92 -0.05 17.77
C LEU A 15 -15.09 -0.55 18.96
N ASP A 16 -14.00 0.15 19.25
CA ASP A 16 -13.03 -0.15 20.32
C ASP A 16 -12.14 -1.39 20.11
N ASP A 17 -12.28 -2.13 18.99
CA ASP A 17 -11.31 -3.16 18.63
C ASP A 17 -9.94 -2.52 18.33
N ALA A 18 -8.88 -3.07 18.94
CA ALA A 18 -7.51 -2.70 18.62
C ALA A 18 -7.08 -3.33 17.29
N VAL A 19 -7.24 -2.58 16.21
CA VAL A 19 -6.92 -3.01 14.85
C VAL A 19 -5.55 -2.46 14.40
N ILE A 20 -4.73 -3.32 13.81
CA ILE A 20 -3.42 -2.99 13.25
C ILE A 20 -3.47 -3.21 11.73
N ALA A 21 -3.08 -2.19 10.97
CA ALA A 21 -2.91 -2.29 9.52
C ALA A 21 -1.41 -2.43 9.18
N HIS A 22 -1.03 -3.61 8.70
CA HIS A 22 0.31 -3.85 8.18
C HIS A 22 0.34 -3.50 6.70
N VAL A 23 1.06 -2.44 6.33
CA VAL A 23 1.17 -1.97 4.94
C VAL A 23 2.52 -2.37 4.37
N ILE A 24 2.50 -3.04 3.23
CA ILE A 24 3.69 -3.55 2.56
C ILE A 24 3.72 -2.96 1.14
N LEU A 25 4.84 -2.33 0.78
CA LEU A 25 5.09 -1.90 -0.59
C LEU A 25 5.61 -3.10 -1.38
N GLU A 26 4.82 -3.58 -2.34
CA GLU A 26 5.15 -4.76 -3.14
C GLU A 26 6.10 -4.41 -4.30
N LYS A 27 5.77 -3.35 -5.04
CA LYS A 27 6.55 -2.89 -6.19
C LYS A 27 6.17 -1.49 -6.61
N VAL A 28 7.08 -0.87 -7.37
CA VAL A 28 6.88 0.41 -8.05
C VAL A 28 7.11 0.24 -9.55
N GLN A 29 6.21 0.76 -10.37
CA GLN A 29 6.28 0.71 -11.83
C GLN A 29 5.89 2.07 -12.42
N GLY A 30 6.89 2.84 -12.88
CA GLY A 30 6.67 4.19 -13.41
C GLY A 30 6.07 5.12 -12.35
N ALA A 31 4.89 5.65 -12.62
CA ALA A 31 4.14 6.48 -11.69
C ALA A 31 3.27 5.68 -10.69
N ARG A 32 3.23 4.34 -10.81
CA ARG A 32 2.35 3.50 -9.99
C ARG A 32 3.12 2.80 -8.87
N ALA A 33 2.52 2.74 -7.69
CA ALA A 33 2.98 1.93 -6.57
C ALA A 33 1.87 0.94 -6.17
N PHE A 34 2.27 -0.30 -5.89
CA PHE A 34 1.36 -1.38 -5.52
C PHE A 34 1.63 -1.79 -4.08
N TYR A 35 0.57 -1.89 -3.30
CA TYR A 35 0.65 -2.21 -1.88
C TYR A 35 -0.26 -3.39 -1.55
N GLU A 36 0.22 -4.24 -0.64
CA GLU A 36 -0.62 -5.14 0.11
C GLU A 36 -0.84 -4.55 1.51
N THR A 37 -2.04 -4.68 2.03
CA THR A 37 -2.35 -4.30 3.41
C THR A 37 -3.10 -5.42 4.10
N ILE A 38 -2.53 -5.92 5.20
CA ILE A 38 -3.14 -6.94 6.04
C ILE A 38 -3.66 -6.25 7.30
N ILE A 39 -4.99 -6.23 7.45
CA ILE A 39 -5.66 -5.65 8.60
C ILE A 39 -5.89 -6.76 9.62
N LYS A 40 -5.36 -6.61 10.83
CA LYS A 40 -5.38 -7.60 11.90
C LYS A 40 -5.99 -7.06 13.20
N ARG A 41 -6.54 -7.96 14.00
CA ARG A 41 -6.84 -7.75 15.42
C ARG A 41 -6.21 -8.89 16.20
N GLY A 42 -5.14 -8.62 16.94
CA GLY A 42 -4.27 -9.68 17.45
C GLY A 42 -3.73 -10.55 16.31
N GLU A 43 -3.94 -11.85 16.39
CA GLU A 43 -3.53 -12.81 15.34
C GLU A 43 -4.57 -12.99 14.22
N ASP A 44 -5.79 -12.49 14.40
CA ASP A 44 -6.85 -12.64 13.40
C ASP A 44 -6.65 -11.69 12.23
N VAL A 45 -6.64 -12.22 11.01
CA VAL A 45 -6.77 -11.43 9.79
C VAL A 45 -8.24 -11.05 9.58
N LEU A 46 -8.53 -9.75 9.61
CA LEU A 46 -9.85 -9.17 9.42
C LEU A 46 -10.14 -8.89 7.94
N ALA A 47 -9.18 -8.31 7.24
CA ALA A 47 -9.26 -8.01 5.83
C ALA A 47 -7.89 -7.98 5.17
N GLU A 48 -7.86 -8.28 3.88
CA GLU A 48 -6.69 -8.15 3.01
C GLU A 48 -7.02 -7.18 1.90
N VAL A 49 -6.11 -6.25 1.64
CA VAL A 49 -6.30 -5.21 0.63
C VAL A 49 -5.15 -5.22 -0.35
N LYS A 50 -5.47 -5.32 -1.64
CA LYS A 50 -4.53 -5.07 -2.73
C LYS A 50 -4.84 -3.72 -3.33
N SER A 51 -3.87 -2.82 -3.27
CA SER A 51 -4.04 -1.41 -3.66
C SER A 51 -3.07 -1.04 -4.77
N SER A 52 -3.51 -0.21 -5.70
CA SER A 52 -2.63 0.49 -6.64
C SER A 52 -2.85 2.00 -6.56
N TRP A 53 -1.75 2.72 -6.45
CA TRP A 53 -1.72 4.17 -6.29
C TRP A 53 -0.92 4.80 -7.43
N CYS A 54 -1.34 5.99 -7.86
CA CYS A 54 -0.59 6.84 -8.78
C CYS A 54 0.10 7.95 -7.98
N CYS A 55 1.41 8.08 -8.13
CA CYS A 55 2.16 9.25 -7.71
C CYS A 55 1.86 10.40 -8.67
N LEU A 56 1.54 11.56 -8.10
CA LEU A 56 1.31 12.79 -8.85
C LEU A 56 2.37 13.80 -8.45
N ASP A 57 2.79 14.59 -9.43
CA ASP A 57 3.45 15.85 -9.14
C ASP A 57 2.47 16.79 -8.44
N ALA A 58 2.88 17.39 -7.33
CA ALA A 58 1.97 18.13 -6.44
C ALA A 58 1.49 19.46 -7.03
N GLU A 59 2.26 20.07 -7.94
CA GLU A 59 1.92 21.35 -8.57
C GLU A 59 1.06 21.14 -9.82
N THR A 60 1.46 20.22 -10.69
CA THR A 60 0.81 19.98 -11.98
C THR A 60 -0.33 18.97 -11.92
N LEU A 61 -0.43 18.20 -10.83
CA LEU A 61 -1.37 17.09 -10.64
C LEU A 61 -1.30 16.00 -11.73
N ARG A 62 -0.18 15.95 -12.46
CA ARG A 62 0.06 14.96 -13.51
C ARG A 62 0.78 13.73 -12.93
N PRO A 63 0.58 12.52 -13.50
CA PRO A 63 1.34 11.34 -13.11
C PRO A 63 2.85 11.57 -13.19
N ALA A 64 3.55 11.29 -12.09
CA ALA A 64 5.00 11.46 -11.99
C ALA A 64 5.63 10.18 -11.43
N ARG A 65 6.88 9.90 -11.82
CA ARG A 65 7.62 8.76 -11.25
C ARG A 65 7.90 9.02 -9.77
N LEU A 66 7.88 7.97 -8.96
CA LEU A 66 8.35 8.08 -7.58
C LEU A 66 9.85 8.38 -7.57
N ALA A 67 10.28 9.21 -6.61
CA ALA A 67 11.69 9.52 -6.42
C ALA A 67 12.48 8.25 -6.07
N ARG A 68 13.61 8.04 -6.73
CA ARG A 68 14.37 6.78 -6.64
C ARG A 68 14.91 6.53 -5.23
N ASP A 69 15.46 7.56 -4.61
CA ASP A 69 15.98 7.57 -3.25
C ASP A 69 14.89 7.24 -2.20
N LEU A 70 13.63 7.59 -2.48
CA LEU A 70 12.50 7.20 -1.64
C LEU A 70 12.21 5.71 -1.80
N VAL A 71 12.13 5.21 -3.03
CA VAL A 71 11.84 3.79 -3.30
C VAL A 71 12.90 2.87 -2.68
N GLU A 72 14.17 3.25 -2.76
CA GLU A 72 15.30 2.50 -2.20
C GLU A 72 15.27 2.37 -0.67
N LYS A 73 14.47 3.18 0.04
CA LYS A 73 14.27 3.04 1.50
C LYS A 73 13.28 1.93 1.86
N PHE A 74 12.43 1.52 0.92
CA PHE A 74 11.33 0.58 1.18
C PHE A 74 11.47 -0.74 0.43
N LEU A 75 12.13 -0.73 -0.72
CA LEU A 75 12.43 -1.94 -1.47
C LEU A 75 13.91 -2.27 -1.33
N PRO A 76 14.28 -3.56 -1.14
CA PRO A 76 15.68 -3.95 -1.19
C PRO A 76 16.29 -3.52 -2.52
N SER A 77 17.49 -2.93 -2.49
CA SER A 77 18.27 -2.76 -3.72
C SER A 77 18.41 -4.14 -4.34
N SER A 78 18.03 -4.29 -5.61
CA SER A 78 18.30 -5.53 -6.35
C SER A 78 19.79 -5.82 -6.19
N ALA A 79 20.14 -6.82 -5.39
CA ALA A 79 21.50 -7.32 -5.37
C ALA A 79 21.78 -7.84 -6.79
N ALA A 80 22.85 -7.31 -7.38
CA ALA A 80 23.35 -7.70 -8.69
C ALA A 80 23.77 -9.18 -8.71
#